data_AF-A0AAJ2IVI2-F1
#
_entry.id   AF-A0AAJ2IVI2-F1
#
_cell.length_a   1.000
_cell.length_b   1.000
_cell.length_c   1.000
_cell.angle_alpha   90.00
_cell.angle_beta   90.00
_cell.angle_gamma   90.00
#
_symmetry.space_group_name_H-M   'P 1'
#
loop_
_entity.id
_entity.type
_entity.pdbx_description
1 polymer ?
#
loop_
_entity_poly.entity_id
_entity_poly.type
_entity_poly.pdbx_seq_one_letter_code
_entity_poly.pdbx_strand_id
1 'polypeptide(L)'
;MNNGNHMIIRNHRISGISWNEQEDELTSWFNALPERFREGYIMPVASGFGANTFTTGMGSFTREANNFLIANLASNSTVANDRTVFAPNGAHRVFALSLADVDHLSRTDGFRNPGERVALDDEVAVGHRWLRTPESATNAWIVAGASALGWGNLTFDFVSWGVRPALIIYQ
;
A
#
# COMPACT_ATOMS: atom_id res chain seq x y z
N MET A 1 -11.92 -5.63 -10.63
CA MET A 1 -11.11 -5.01 -11.70
C MET A 1 -11.58 -5.65 -13.00
N ASN A 2 -12.32 -4.90 -13.83
CA ASN A 2 -12.77 -5.39 -15.15
C ASN A 2 -11.96 -4.66 -16.22
N ASN A 3 -11.66 -5.33 -17.33
CA ASN A 3 -10.88 -4.89 -18.51
C ASN A 3 -9.44 -5.45 -18.62
N GLY A 4 -9.12 -6.63 -18.08
CA GLY A 4 -7.78 -7.27 -18.26
C GLY A 4 -6.66 -6.67 -17.42
N ASN A 5 -6.98 -5.73 -16.52
CA ASN A 5 -6.02 -5.13 -15.60
C ASN A 5 -5.87 -5.96 -14.31
N HIS A 6 -4.63 -6.25 -13.93
CA HIS A 6 -4.28 -7.03 -12.75
C HIS A 6 -3.32 -6.24 -11.85
N MET A 7 -3.66 -6.12 -10.56
CA MET A 7 -2.74 -5.58 -9.57
C MET A 7 -1.77 -6.68 -9.11
N ILE A 8 -0.47 -6.39 -9.20
CA ILE A 8 0.60 -7.23 -8.68
C ILE A 8 1.19 -6.51 -7.46
N ILE A 9 1.35 -7.24 -6.37
CA ILE A 9 1.95 -6.75 -5.14
C ILE A 9 3.19 -7.58 -4.86
N ARG A 10 4.38 -6.97 -4.90
CA ARG A 10 5.66 -7.65 -4.69
C ARG A 10 5.66 -8.40 -3.36
N ASN A 11 6.19 -9.62 -3.29
CA ASN A 11 6.21 -10.38 -2.03
C ASN A 11 7.12 -9.74 -0.97
N HIS A 12 8.27 -9.21 -1.41
CA HIS A 12 9.27 -8.62 -0.53
C HIS A 12 9.07 -7.12 -0.41
N ARG A 13 9.26 -6.58 0.80
CA ARG A 13 9.40 -5.13 0.98
C ARG A 13 10.79 -4.65 0.58
N ILE A 14 10.94 -3.35 0.41
CA ILE A 14 12.22 -2.65 0.42
C ILE A 14 12.38 -2.14 1.85
N SER A 15 13.34 -2.72 2.57
CA SER A 15 13.51 -2.53 4.02
C SER A 15 14.36 -1.31 4.36
N GLY A 16 14.20 -0.81 5.59
CA GLY A 16 14.99 0.31 6.09
C GLY A 16 14.58 1.66 5.52
N ILE A 17 13.31 1.80 5.12
CA ILE A 17 12.77 2.97 4.44
C ILE A 17 11.70 3.62 5.31
N SER A 18 11.85 4.91 5.57
CA SER A 18 10.82 5.68 6.28
C SER A 18 9.60 5.96 5.40
N TRP A 19 8.48 6.35 6.01
CA TRP A 19 7.31 6.75 5.24
C TRP A 19 7.62 7.99 4.37
N ASN A 20 8.43 8.91 4.90
CA ASN A 20 8.80 10.13 4.18
C ASN A 20 9.64 9.86 2.92
N GLU A 21 10.44 8.79 2.92
CA GLU A 21 11.29 8.39 1.79
C GLU A 21 10.60 7.41 0.83
N GLN A 22 9.40 6.95 1.18
CA GLN A 22 8.69 5.87 0.49
C GLN A 22 8.52 6.12 -1.00
N GLU A 23 8.10 7.33 -1.40
CA GLU A 23 7.83 7.65 -2.81
C GLU A 23 9.12 7.78 -3.64
N ASP A 24 10.19 8.30 -3.04
CA ASP A 24 11.49 8.41 -3.70
C ASP A 24 12.08 7.02 -3.94
N GLU A 25 11.99 6.12 -2.95
CA GLU A 25 12.46 4.75 -3.08
C GLU A 25 11.64 3.95 -4.09
N LEU A 26 10.31 4.09 -4.09
CA LEU A 26 9.44 3.49 -5.10
C LEU A 26 9.78 3.98 -6.51
N THR A 27 10.08 5.27 -6.65
CA THR A 27 10.49 5.88 -7.92
C THR A 27 11.84 5.33 -8.38
N SER A 28 12.82 5.24 -7.48
CA SER A 28 14.14 4.64 -7.74
C SER A 28 14.00 3.18 -8.19
N TRP A 29 13.23 2.38 -7.46
CA TRP A 29 12.96 0.98 -7.77
C TRP A 29 12.30 0.81 -9.14
N PHE A 30 11.29 1.65 -9.45
CA PHE A 30 10.64 1.64 -10.75
C PHE A 30 11.63 1.96 -11.87
N ASN A 31 12.42 3.02 -11.73
CA ASN A 31 13.38 3.44 -12.74
C ASN A 31 14.49 2.41 -13.03
N ALA A 32 14.79 1.54 -12.05
CA ALA A 32 15.69 0.41 -12.24
C ALA A 32 15.11 -0.72 -13.12
N LEU A 33 13.78 -0.75 -13.34
CA LEU A 33 13.15 -1.71 -14.23
C LEU A 33 13.47 -1.37 -15.70
N PRO A 34 13.61 -2.39 -16.58
CA PRO A 34 13.78 -2.17 -18.01
C PRO A 34 12.68 -1.27 -18.57
N GLU A 35 13.04 -0.32 -19.44
CA GLU A 35 12.12 0.64 -20.04
C GLU A 35 10.92 -0.03 -20.72
N ARG A 36 11.19 -1.08 -21.51
CA ARG A 36 10.14 -1.91 -22.14
C ARG A 36 9.10 -2.44 -21.13
N PHE A 37 9.53 -2.70 -19.89
CA PHE A 37 8.65 -3.20 -18.84
C PHE A 37 7.79 -2.07 -18.26
N ARG A 38 8.43 -0.93 -17.99
CA ARG A 38 7.78 0.28 -17.47
C ARG A 38 6.69 0.82 -18.40
N GLU A 39 6.97 0.87 -19.70
CA GLU A 39 6.08 1.50 -20.67
C GLU A 39 5.14 0.52 -21.36
N GLY A 40 5.56 -0.74 -21.52
CA GLY A 40 4.81 -1.75 -22.27
C GLY A 40 3.79 -2.53 -21.45
N TYR A 41 4.01 -2.71 -20.15
CA TYR A 41 3.19 -3.62 -19.33
C TYR A 41 2.59 -2.96 -18.10
N ILE A 42 3.32 -2.06 -17.44
CA ILE A 42 2.80 -1.36 -16.27
C ILE A 42 1.77 -0.35 -16.76
N MET A 43 0.58 -0.36 -16.17
CA MET A 43 -0.51 0.53 -16.50
C MET A 43 -0.41 1.85 -15.72
N PRO A 44 -0.81 2.98 -16.33
CA PRO A 44 -0.79 4.26 -15.65
C PRO A 44 -1.81 4.28 -14.50
N VAL A 45 -1.42 4.92 -13.40
CA VAL A 45 -2.26 5.21 -12.23
C VAL A 45 -2.19 6.70 -11.90
N ALA A 46 -3.00 7.20 -10.96
CA ALA A 46 -2.98 8.61 -10.57
C ALA A 46 -1.55 9.11 -10.27
N SER A 47 -1.22 10.31 -10.75
CA SER A 47 0.11 10.92 -10.61
C SER A 47 0.41 11.40 -9.19
N GLY A 48 -0.62 11.51 -8.35
CA GLY A 48 -0.49 11.78 -6.92
C GLY A 48 -1.63 11.08 -6.17
N PHE A 49 -1.33 10.72 -4.93
CA PHE A 49 -2.30 10.19 -4.00
C PHE A 49 -2.64 11.26 -2.96
N GLY A 50 -3.85 11.22 -2.39
CA GLY A 50 -4.36 12.25 -1.47
C GLY A 50 -3.59 12.30 -0.15
N ALA A 51 -2.37 12.84 -0.16
CA ALA A 51 -1.44 12.87 0.97
C ALA A 51 -1.85 13.80 2.12
N ASN A 52 -2.92 14.59 1.96
CA ASN A 52 -3.26 15.68 2.87
C ASN A 52 -4.52 15.42 3.71
N THR A 53 -5.10 14.23 3.66
CA THR A 53 -6.26 13.89 4.49
C THR A 53 -5.86 12.93 5.59
N PHE A 54 -5.76 13.46 6.82
CA PHE A 54 -5.53 12.64 8.00
C PHE A 54 -6.77 11.80 8.34
N THR A 55 -6.50 10.63 8.90
CA THR A 55 -7.53 9.67 9.30
C THR A 55 -7.63 9.55 10.81
N THR A 56 -7.28 10.60 11.54
CA THR A 56 -7.24 10.56 13.01
C THR A 56 -8.59 10.11 13.56
N GLY A 57 -8.58 9.03 14.35
CA GLY A 57 -9.81 8.40 14.87
C GLY A 57 -10.44 7.34 13.95
N MET A 58 -9.87 7.06 12.78
CA MET A 58 -10.15 5.86 12.00
C MET A 58 -9.40 4.66 12.59
N GLY A 59 -10.00 3.48 12.53
CA GLY A 59 -9.46 2.29 13.21
C GLY A 59 -10.49 1.54 14.06
N SER A 60 -11.79 1.73 13.80
CA SER A 60 -12.79 0.78 14.28
C SER A 60 -12.61 -0.50 13.48
N PHE A 61 -11.98 -1.49 14.08
CA PHE A 61 -11.73 -2.77 13.44
C PHE A 61 -12.76 -3.80 13.88
N THR A 62 -13.08 -4.73 12.99
CA THR A 62 -13.75 -5.96 13.42
C THR A 62 -12.76 -6.78 14.23
N ARG A 63 -12.96 -6.82 15.56
CA ARG A 63 -12.09 -7.56 16.51
C ARG A 63 -11.95 -9.05 16.14
N GLU A 64 -12.96 -9.58 15.45
CA GLU A 64 -13.04 -10.96 14.98
C GLU A 64 -11.97 -11.34 13.93
N ALA A 65 -11.15 -10.40 13.45
CA ALA A 65 -10.23 -10.67 12.35
C ALA A 65 -8.84 -10.00 12.45
N ASN A 66 -8.23 -9.76 13.61
CA ASN A 66 -6.89 -9.13 13.70
C ASN A 66 -6.77 -7.79 12.93
N ASN A 67 -7.81 -6.94 13.00
CA ASN A 67 -7.86 -5.70 12.23
C ASN A 67 -7.81 -5.93 10.71
N PHE A 68 -8.40 -7.03 10.24
CA PHE A 68 -8.50 -7.33 8.82
C PHE A 68 -9.47 -6.42 8.09
N LEU A 69 -10.60 -6.02 8.68
CA LEU A 69 -11.54 -5.11 8.02
C LEU A 69 -11.65 -3.80 8.79
N ILE A 70 -11.81 -2.71 8.05
CA ILE A 70 -11.99 -1.36 8.61
C ILE A 70 -13.49 -1.07 8.64
N ALA A 71 -14.09 -1.10 9.82
CA ALA A 71 -15.54 -0.94 9.96
C ALA A 71 -16.01 0.48 9.61
N ASN A 72 -15.18 1.49 9.83
CA ASN A 72 -15.50 2.90 9.60
C ASN A 72 -14.80 3.53 8.39
N LEU A 73 -14.31 2.75 7.41
CA LEU A 73 -13.67 3.35 6.22
C LEU A 73 -14.60 4.32 5.49
N ALA A 74 -15.87 3.96 5.36
CA ALA A 74 -16.88 4.75 4.67
C ALA A 74 -17.21 6.09 5.36
N SER A 75 -16.81 6.30 6.63
CA SER A 75 -17.04 7.59 7.31
C SER A 75 -16.09 8.69 6.84
N ASN A 76 -15.03 8.34 6.07
CA ASN A 76 -14.12 9.29 5.43
C ASN A 76 -14.07 9.02 3.93
N SER A 77 -14.87 9.74 3.15
CA SER A 77 -15.00 9.52 1.70
C SER A 77 -13.70 9.75 0.95
N THR A 78 -12.86 10.70 1.37
CA THR A 78 -11.56 10.94 0.73
C THR A 78 -10.66 9.72 0.84
N VAL A 79 -10.59 9.11 2.03
CA VAL A 79 -9.76 7.92 2.26
C VAL A 79 -10.38 6.71 1.57
N ALA A 80 -11.70 6.51 1.68
CA ALA A 80 -12.40 5.42 1.00
C ALA A 80 -12.24 5.45 -0.53
N ASN A 81 -12.13 6.65 -1.10
CA ASN A 81 -11.95 6.87 -2.54
C ASN A 81 -10.48 6.86 -2.98
N ASP A 82 -9.50 6.80 -2.07
CA ASP A 82 -8.08 6.64 -2.40
C ASP A 82 -7.78 5.19 -2.84
N ARG A 83 -8.53 4.69 -3.81
CA ARG A 83 -8.32 3.37 -4.42
C ARG A 83 -7.39 3.49 -5.62
N THR A 84 -6.35 2.67 -5.63
CA THR A 84 -5.49 2.59 -6.81
C THR A 84 -6.16 1.79 -7.90
N VAL A 85 -6.42 2.46 -9.01
CA VAL A 85 -7.00 1.90 -10.22
C VAL A 85 -6.25 2.44 -11.44
N PHE A 86 -6.42 1.77 -12.57
CA PHE A 86 -5.96 2.28 -13.86
C PHE A 86 -6.53 3.67 -14.13
N ALA A 87 -5.66 4.61 -14.50
CA ALA A 87 -6.00 5.97 -14.86
C ALA A 87 -5.37 6.30 -16.21
N PRO A 88 -6.15 6.46 -17.30
CA PRO A 88 -5.60 6.64 -18.65
C PRO A 88 -4.77 7.91 -18.82
N ASN A 89 -5.06 8.95 -18.02
CA ASN A 89 -4.29 10.20 -17.98
C ASN A 89 -3.27 10.23 -16.83
N GLY A 90 -2.97 9.06 -16.25
CA GLY A 90 -2.06 8.89 -15.14
C GLY A 90 -0.60 8.77 -15.56
N ALA A 91 0.24 8.31 -14.64
CA ALA A 91 1.65 8.01 -14.86
C ALA A 91 1.91 6.51 -14.69
N HIS A 92 2.77 5.95 -15.54
CA HIS A 92 3.33 4.63 -15.35
C HIS A 92 4.23 4.67 -14.11
N ARG A 93 3.82 4.02 -13.03
CA ARG A 93 4.54 4.01 -11.76
C ARG A 93 4.20 2.80 -10.93
N VAL A 94 5.01 2.56 -9.92
CA VAL A 94 4.66 1.73 -8.78
C VAL A 94 4.12 2.60 -7.64
N PHE A 95 3.49 1.95 -6.68
CA PHE A 95 2.88 2.62 -5.54
C PHE A 95 2.92 1.71 -4.31
N ALA A 96 2.82 2.33 -3.13
CA ALA A 96 2.39 1.63 -1.94
C ALA A 96 0.86 1.59 -1.90
N LEU A 97 0.32 0.50 -1.35
CA LEU A 97 -1.12 0.37 -1.16
C LEU A 97 -1.63 1.48 -0.24
N SER A 98 -2.81 2.01 -0.53
CA SER A 98 -3.55 2.84 0.42
C SER A 98 -4.28 1.98 1.45
N LEU A 99 -4.83 2.64 2.47
CA LEU A 99 -5.75 2.02 3.41
C LEU A 99 -6.99 1.46 2.71
N ALA A 100 -7.53 2.17 1.71
CA ALA A 100 -8.68 1.71 0.94
C ALA A 100 -8.35 0.52 0.02
N ASP A 101 -7.13 0.46 -0.52
CA ASP A 101 -6.69 -0.70 -1.29
C ASP A 101 -6.64 -1.94 -0.41
N VAL A 102 -6.06 -1.82 0.79
CA VAL A 102 -5.98 -2.94 1.73
C VAL A 102 -7.37 -3.41 2.17
N ASP A 103 -8.27 -2.50 2.53
CA ASP A 103 -9.65 -2.84 2.90
C ASP A 103 -10.39 -3.53 1.75
N HIS A 104 -10.31 -2.99 0.52
CA HIS A 104 -10.96 -3.62 -0.62
C HIS A 104 -10.39 -4.99 -0.95
N LEU A 105 -9.07 -5.14 -1.01
CA LEU A 105 -8.43 -6.42 -1.29
C LEU A 105 -8.82 -7.46 -0.23
N SER A 106 -9.13 -7.04 1.00
CA SER A 106 -9.51 -7.94 2.10
C SER A 106 -11.01 -8.24 2.16
N ARG A 107 -11.84 -7.40 1.54
CA ARG A 107 -13.27 -7.67 1.30
C ARG A 107 -13.52 -8.45 0.01
N THR A 108 -12.51 -8.55 -0.83
CA THR A 108 -12.52 -9.30 -2.08
C THR A 108 -11.55 -10.48 -1.98
N ASP A 109 -11.45 -11.29 -3.02
CA ASP A 109 -10.51 -12.42 -3.05
C ASP A 109 -9.03 -12.01 -3.27
N GLY A 110 -8.66 -10.76 -2.96
CA GLY A 110 -7.30 -10.25 -3.09
C GLY A 110 -6.40 -10.68 -1.92
N PHE A 111 -6.88 -10.47 -0.69
CA PHE A 111 -6.35 -11.04 0.54
C PHE A 111 -7.47 -11.88 1.16
N ARG A 112 -7.28 -13.20 1.26
CA ARG A 112 -8.29 -14.13 1.80
C ARG A 112 -8.24 -14.27 3.31
N ASN A 113 -7.08 -13.96 3.89
CA ASN A 113 -6.86 -14.01 5.33
C ASN A 113 -5.74 -13.03 5.71
N PRO A 114 -5.61 -12.69 7.01
CA PRO A 114 -4.58 -11.76 7.46
C PRO A 114 -3.17 -12.16 6.98
N GLY A 115 -2.80 -13.44 7.00
CA GLY A 115 -1.46 -13.91 6.62
C GLY A 115 -1.04 -13.60 5.17
N GLU A 116 -1.99 -13.45 4.24
CA GLU A 116 -1.69 -13.02 2.86
C GLU A 116 -1.26 -11.54 2.79
N ARG A 117 -1.50 -10.78 3.86
CA ARG A 117 -0.94 -9.46 4.07
C ARG A 117 0.45 -9.51 4.70
N VAL A 118 1.19 -10.61 4.75
CA VAL A 118 2.60 -10.53 5.20
C VAL A 118 3.46 -9.93 4.10
N ALA A 119 4.42 -9.08 4.47
CA ALA A 119 5.51 -8.70 3.58
C ALA A 119 6.76 -9.41 4.06
N LEU A 120 7.31 -10.26 3.19
CA LEU A 120 8.56 -10.93 3.46
C LEU A 120 9.71 -9.92 3.32
N ASP A 121 10.83 -10.28 3.91
CA ASP A 121 12.10 -9.61 3.70
C ASP A 121 13.20 -10.66 3.72
N ASP A 122 14.29 -10.39 3.00
CA ASP A 122 15.39 -11.33 2.84
C ASP A 122 16.20 -11.49 4.15
N GLU A 123 16.13 -10.53 5.07
CA GLU A 123 16.84 -10.54 6.36
C GLU A 123 15.91 -10.79 7.57
N VAL A 124 14.66 -10.33 7.52
CA VAL A 124 13.71 -10.41 8.64
C VAL A 124 12.41 -11.11 8.22
N ALA A 125 12.12 -12.26 8.84
CA ALA A 125 10.99 -13.13 8.50
C ALA A 125 9.61 -12.42 8.50
N VAL A 126 9.41 -11.41 9.35
CA VAL A 126 8.16 -10.64 9.42
C VAL A 126 8.46 -9.19 9.80
N GLY A 127 8.00 -8.22 9.01
CA GLY A 127 8.18 -6.81 9.30
C GLY A 127 6.99 -5.94 8.91
N HIS A 128 7.04 -4.69 9.36
CA HIS A 128 6.04 -3.67 9.12
C HIS A 128 6.19 -3.13 7.69
N ARG A 129 5.07 -2.81 7.05
CA ARG A 129 5.12 -2.06 5.80
C ARG A 129 4.22 -0.84 5.83
N TRP A 130 4.75 0.23 5.25
CA TRP A 130 4.05 1.49 5.05
C TRP A 130 2.93 1.35 4.03
N LEU A 131 1.75 1.87 4.40
CA LEU A 131 0.72 2.27 3.47
C LEU A 131 0.91 3.76 3.16
N ARG A 132 0.55 4.20 1.95
CA ARG A 132 0.67 5.61 1.58
C ARG A 132 -0.34 6.53 2.27
N THR A 133 -1.30 5.98 3.02
CA THR A 133 -2.33 6.76 3.70
C THR A 133 -1.78 7.28 5.04
N PRO A 134 -1.71 8.60 5.26
CA PRO A 134 -1.31 9.15 6.54
C PRO A 134 -2.42 8.96 7.58
N GLU A 135 -2.05 8.70 8.83
CA GLU A 135 -3.01 8.64 9.95
C GLU A 135 -3.17 10.01 10.61
N SER A 136 -2.05 10.72 10.78
CA SER A 136 -1.94 12.05 11.36
C SER A 136 -0.69 12.75 10.81
N ALA A 137 -0.42 13.97 11.28
CA ALA A 137 0.78 14.72 10.87
C ALA A 137 2.11 14.03 11.24
N THR A 138 2.08 13.04 12.14
CA THR A 138 3.28 12.35 12.64
C THR A 138 3.23 10.85 12.44
N ASN A 139 2.11 10.29 11.95
CA ASN A 139 1.98 8.84 11.77
C ASN A 139 1.34 8.49 10.42
N ALA A 140 1.70 7.32 9.91
CA ALA A 140 1.06 6.71 8.75
C ALA A 140 0.57 5.30 9.07
N TRP A 141 -0.38 4.84 8.26
CA TRP A 141 -0.89 3.49 8.35
C TRP A 141 0.18 2.47 7.96
N ILE A 142 0.13 1.33 8.63
CA ILE A 142 0.94 0.17 8.33
C ILE A 142 0.12 -1.10 8.31
N VAL A 143 0.65 -2.08 7.60
CA VAL A 143 0.42 -3.49 7.96
C VAL A 143 1.56 -3.90 8.88
N ALA A 144 1.25 -4.10 10.16
CA ALA A 144 2.17 -4.41 11.23
C ALA A 144 2.40 -5.92 11.35
N GLY A 145 3.69 -6.27 11.40
CA GLY A 145 4.15 -7.64 11.63
C GLY A 145 3.40 -8.65 10.76
N ALA A 146 2.77 -9.63 11.42
CA ALA A 146 2.19 -10.78 10.74
C ALA A 146 0.93 -10.48 9.93
N SER A 147 0.25 -9.32 10.07
CA SER A 147 -0.91 -8.93 9.22
C SER A 147 -1.80 -7.77 9.70
N ALA A 148 -1.62 -7.28 10.93
CA ALA A 148 -2.60 -6.38 11.54
C ALA A 148 -2.48 -4.95 10.97
N LEU A 149 -3.60 -4.25 10.82
CA LEU A 149 -3.56 -2.81 10.59
C LEU A 149 -3.17 -2.09 11.89
N GLY A 150 -2.31 -1.09 11.74
CA GLY A 150 -1.88 -0.20 12.81
C GLY A 150 -1.27 1.08 12.23
N TRP A 151 -0.55 1.82 13.05
CA TRP A 151 0.14 3.05 12.64
C TRP A 151 1.55 3.10 13.23
N GLY A 152 2.42 3.86 12.56
CA GLY A 152 3.80 4.10 13.00
C GLY A 152 4.24 5.52 12.67
N ASN A 153 5.29 5.99 13.36
CA ASN A 153 5.83 7.32 13.16
C ASN A 153 6.46 7.45 11.77
N LEU A 154 6.19 8.55 11.07
CA LEU A 154 6.63 8.77 9.68
C LEU A 154 8.15 8.64 9.47
N THR A 155 8.95 8.84 10.52
CA THR A 155 10.42 8.79 10.45
C THR A 155 11.01 7.41 10.79
N PHE A 156 10.20 6.38 11.06
CA PHE A 156 10.74 5.06 11.37
C PHE A 156 11.29 4.38 10.12
N ASP A 157 12.58 4.06 10.14
CA ASP A 157 13.39 3.52 9.05
C ASP A 157 14.11 2.22 9.46
N PHE A 158 13.62 1.52 10.48
CA PHE A 158 14.26 0.28 10.94
C PHE A 158 14.27 -0.79 9.83
N VAL A 159 15.23 -1.73 9.88
CA VAL A 159 15.29 -2.87 8.94
C VAL A 159 14.01 -3.71 8.93
N SER A 160 13.29 -3.76 10.05
CA SER A 160 11.99 -4.43 10.14
C SER A 160 10.82 -3.63 9.55
N TRP A 161 11.07 -2.45 8.97
CA TRP A 161 10.09 -1.55 8.35
C TRP A 161 10.44 -1.31 6.89
N GLY A 162 9.49 -0.82 6.11
CA GLY A 162 9.75 -0.48 4.72
C GLY A 162 8.52 -0.36 3.84
N VAL A 163 8.73 -0.26 2.53
CA VAL A 163 7.64 -0.17 1.54
C VAL A 163 7.52 -1.45 0.74
N ARG A 164 6.29 -1.87 0.45
CA ARG A 164 6.00 -3.01 -0.45
C ARG A 164 5.49 -2.49 -1.79
N PRO A 165 6.29 -2.56 -2.88
CA PRO A 165 5.87 -2.10 -4.19
C PRO A 165 4.66 -2.86 -4.72
N ALA A 166 3.70 -2.12 -5.28
CA ALA A 166 2.60 -2.63 -6.06
C ALA A 166 2.51 -1.91 -7.41
N LEU A 167 1.97 -2.59 -8.41
CA LEU A 167 1.78 -2.07 -9.76
C LEU A 167 0.53 -2.69 -10.39
N ILE A 168 -0.03 -2.04 -11.41
CA ILE A 168 -1.09 -2.61 -12.23
C ILE A 168 -0.47 -2.99 -13.57
N ILE A 169 -0.76 -4.18 -14.08
CA ILE A 169 -0.43 -4.57 -15.45
C ILE A 169 -1.68 -4.84 -16.27
N TYR A 170 -1.53 -4.84 -17.58
CA TYR A 170 -2.51 -5.38 -18.52
C TYR A 170 -2.08 -6.79 -18.95
N GLN A 171 -2.99 -7.77 -18.89
CA GLN A 171 -2.78 -9.15 -19.39
C GLN A 171 -3.80 -9.50 -20.47
#